data_AF-A0AAU2KTZ3-F1
#
_entry.id   AF-A0AAU2KTZ3-F1
#
_cell.length_a   1.000
_cell.length_b   1.000
_cell.length_c   1.000
_cell.angle_alpha   90.00
_cell.angle_beta   90.00
_cell.angle_gamma   90.00
#
_symmetry.space_group_name_H-M   'P 1'
#
loop_
_entity.id
_entity.type
_entity.pdbx_description
1 polymer ?
#
loop_
_entity_poly.entity_id
_entity_poly.type
_entity_poly.pdbx_seq_one_letter_code
_entity_poly.pdbx_strand_id
1 'polypeptide(L)'
;MTNHMTAQELSVVLRSWEHRFGVRVVGFGHGSLYLSVAAQPTDAREARVLAAEHYLACPDVFYEDPDLDWSTYHEELMRRREWRFWWD
;
A
#
# COMPACT_ATOMS: atom_id res chain seq x y z
N MET A 1 3.71 -11.97 9.35
CA MET A 1 2.31 -12.13 9.82
C MET A 1 1.55 -12.46 8.56
N THR A 2 1.11 -13.69 8.31
CA THR A 2 0.66 -14.07 6.97
C THR A 2 -0.45 -13.16 6.44
N ASN A 3 -0.31 -12.70 5.20
CA ASN A 3 -1.38 -11.95 4.54
C ASN A 3 -2.61 -12.85 4.31
N HIS A 4 -3.78 -12.43 4.79
CA HIS A 4 -5.02 -13.25 4.73
C HIS A 4 -6.07 -12.72 3.75
N MET A 5 -5.71 -11.71 2.95
CA MET A 5 -6.64 -11.00 2.09
C MET A 5 -6.99 -11.83 0.85
N THR A 6 -8.28 -12.04 0.60
CA THR A 6 -8.75 -12.66 -0.64
C THR A 6 -8.60 -11.71 -1.82
N ALA A 7 -8.62 -12.25 -3.05
CA ALA A 7 -8.58 -11.43 -4.26
C ALA A 7 -9.78 -10.44 -4.36
N GLN A 8 -10.95 -10.84 -3.84
CA GLN A 8 -12.13 -9.96 -3.81
C GLN A 8 -11.94 -8.78 -2.87
N GLU A 9 -11.47 -9.04 -1.64
CA GLU A 9 -11.17 -7.99 -0.66
C GLU A 9 -10.08 -7.05 -1.18
N LEU A 10 -9.01 -7.60 -1.75
CA LEU A 10 -7.94 -6.81 -2.35
C LEU A 10 -8.46 -5.92 -3.48
N SER A 11 -9.34 -6.44 -4.34
CA SER A 11 -9.95 -5.66 -5.42
C SER A 11 -10.78 -4.47 -4.89
N VAL A 12 -11.50 -4.65 -3.78
CA VAL A 12 -12.26 -3.57 -3.13
C VAL A 12 -11.33 -2.48 -2.59
N VAL A 13 -10.25 -2.88 -1.92
CA VAL A 13 -9.26 -1.93 -1.39
C VAL A 13 -8.55 -1.18 -2.51
N LEU A 14 -8.11 -1.88 -3.56
CA LEU A 14 -7.49 -1.26 -4.73
C LEU A 14 -8.45 -0.25 -5.39
N ARG A 15 -9.75 -0.56 -5.48
CA ARG A 15 -10.75 0.37 -6.01
C ARG A 15 -10.93 1.61 -5.15
N SER A 16 -10.89 1.47 -3.83
CA SER A 16 -10.92 2.59 -2.88
C SER A 16 -9.71 3.50 -3.07
N TRP A 17 -8.51 2.92 -3.15
CA TRP A 17 -7.28 3.67 -3.39
C TRP A 17 -7.23 4.30 -4.78
N GLU A 18 -7.77 3.64 -5.81
CA GLU A 18 -7.88 4.20 -7.16
C GLU A 18 -8.72 5.48 -7.12
N HIS A 19 -9.85 5.44 -6.42
CA HIS A 19 -10.72 6.60 -6.29
C HIS A 19 -10.07 7.76 -5.51
N ARG A 20 -9.31 7.47 -4.45
CA ARG A 20 -8.72 8.49 -3.57
C ARG A 20 -7.39 9.05 -4.07
N PHE A 21 -6.54 8.20 -4.60
CA PHE A 21 -5.13 8.51 -4.90
C PHE A 21 -4.78 8.29 -6.37
N GLY A 22 -5.75 7.86 -7.19
CA GLY A 22 -5.54 7.58 -8.61
C GLY A 22 -4.58 6.42 -8.85
N VAL A 23 -4.55 5.43 -7.96
CA VAL A 23 -3.60 4.31 -8.10
C VAL A 23 -3.90 3.43 -9.31
N ARG A 24 -2.85 2.86 -9.90
CA ARG A 24 -2.94 1.90 -11.02
C ARG A 24 -2.02 0.71 -10.76
N VAL A 25 -2.54 -0.50 -10.94
CA VAL A 25 -1.68 -1.69 -11.02
C VAL A 25 -0.86 -1.60 -12.30
N VAL A 26 0.47 -1.61 -12.16
CA VAL A 26 1.42 -1.51 -13.28
C VAL A 26 2.29 -2.75 -13.44
N GLY A 27 2.22 -3.69 -12.49
CA GLY A 27 2.96 -4.95 -12.57
C GLY A 27 2.52 -5.96 -11.52
N PHE A 28 2.68 -7.24 -11.86
CA PHE A 28 2.49 -8.38 -10.99
C PHE A 28 3.63 -9.40 -11.23
N GLY A 29 4.13 -10.03 -10.18
CA GLY A 29 5.25 -11.00 -10.26
C GLY A 29 5.07 -12.19 -9.31
N HIS A 30 6.16 -12.91 -8.99
CA HIS A 30 6.17 -13.93 -7.93
C HIS A 30 5.82 -13.26 -6.59
N GLY A 31 4.53 -13.25 -6.24
CA GLY A 31 4.00 -12.65 -5.02
C GLY A 31 3.99 -11.12 -4.96
N SER A 32 4.63 -10.41 -5.87
CA SER A 32 4.69 -8.94 -5.83
C SER A 32 3.55 -8.27 -6.59
N LEU A 33 3.01 -7.18 -6.04
CA LEU A 33 2.15 -6.21 -6.75
C LEU A 33 2.80 -4.83 -6.74
N TYR A 34 2.79 -4.18 -7.90
CA TYR A 34 3.35 -2.84 -8.08
C TYR A 34 2.25 -1.88 -8.48
N LEU A 35 2.13 -0.78 -7.74
CA LEU A 35 1.15 0.28 -7.98
C LEU A 35 1.85 1.60 -8.30
N SER A 36 1.35 2.31 -9.31
CA SER A 36 1.65 3.73 -9.56
C SER A 36 0.60 4.61 -8.90
N VAL A 37 0.99 5.76 -8.36
CA VAL A 37 0.13 6.66 -7.56
C VAL A 37 0.11 8.06 -8.20
N ALA A 38 -1.08 8.51 -8.62
CA ALA A 38 -1.24 9.80 -9.28
C ALA A 38 -1.24 10.97 -8.29
N ALA A 39 -1.92 10.83 -7.15
CA ALA A 39 -2.06 11.84 -6.11
C ALA A 39 -1.68 11.25 -4.73
N GLN A 40 -0.66 11.81 -4.10
CA GLN A 40 -0.27 11.44 -2.74
C GLN A 40 -1.29 11.98 -1.73
N PRO A 41 -1.47 11.34 -0.55
CA PRO A 41 -2.15 11.99 0.55
C PRO A 41 -1.48 13.33 0.88
N THR A 42 -2.30 14.38 1.02
CA THR A 42 -1.79 15.75 1.27
C THR A 42 -1.88 16.17 2.73
N ASP A 43 -2.55 15.38 3.56
CA ASP A 43 -2.67 15.60 5.00
C ASP A 43 -2.18 14.39 5.81
N ALA A 44 -1.57 14.69 6.97
CA ALA A 44 -0.95 13.66 7.81
C ALA A 44 -1.96 12.68 8.41
N ARG A 45 -3.23 13.08 8.57
CA ARG A 45 -4.27 12.20 9.10
C ARG A 45 -4.67 11.16 8.06
N GLU A 46 -4.92 11.58 6.83
CA GLU A 46 -5.18 10.70 5.69
C GLU A 46 -4.01 9.74 5.47
N ALA A 47 -2.78 10.25 5.52
CA ALA A 47 -1.58 9.43 5.36
C ALA A 47 -1.47 8.34 6.45
N ARG A 48 -1.83 8.64 7.70
CA ARG A 48 -1.85 7.63 8.78
C ARG A 48 -2.95 6.60 8.61
N VAL A 49 -4.12 7.01 8.12
CA VAL A 49 -5.21 6.07 7.78
C VAL A 49 -4.75 5.16 6.64
N LEU A 50 -4.14 5.71 5.59
CA LEU A 50 -3.60 4.94 4.48
C LEU A 50 -2.48 3.99 4.92
N ALA A 51 -1.61 4.41 5.85
CA ALA A 51 -0.59 3.54 6.44
C ALA A 51 -1.23 2.32 7.14
N ALA A 52 -2.31 2.53 7.91
CA ALA A 52 -3.07 1.44 8.51
C ALA A 52 -3.73 0.53 7.45
N GLU A 53 -4.28 1.10 6.38
CA GLU A 53 -4.83 0.33 5.27
C GLU A 53 -3.77 -0.53 4.58
N HIS A 54 -2.56 0.00 4.33
CA HIS A 54 -1.43 -0.75 3.79
C HIS A 54 -1.05 -1.92 4.70
N TYR A 55 -0.95 -1.67 6.01
CA TYR A 55 -0.65 -2.70 6.99
C TYR A 55 -1.73 -3.78 7.06
N LEU A 56 -3.01 -3.41 6.94
CA LEU A 56 -4.10 -4.39 6.95
C LEU A 56 -4.18 -5.19 5.64
N ALA A 57 -3.83 -4.57 4.51
CA ALA A 57 -3.82 -5.25 3.21
C ALA A 57 -2.64 -6.22 3.07
N CYS A 58 -1.48 -5.84 3.60
CA CYS A 58 -0.23 -6.58 3.43
C CYS A 58 0.74 -6.25 4.59
N PRO A 59 0.56 -6.83 5.80
CA PRO A 59 1.48 -6.61 6.91
C PRO A 59 2.91 -7.06 6.60
N ASP A 60 3.08 -8.09 5.75
CA ASP A 60 4.40 -8.65 5.42
C ASP A 60 5.34 -7.66 4.72
N VAL A 61 4.83 -6.57 4.14
CA VAL A 61 5.67 -5.54 3.52
C VAL A 61 6.66 -4.90 4.50
N PHE A 62 6.29 -4.79 5.79
CA PHE A 62 7.15 -4.20 6.83
C PHE A 62 8.14 -5.21 7.44
N TYR A 63 7.96 -6.50 7.19
CA TYR A 63 8.90 -7.54 7.61
C TYR A 63 9.94 -7.81 6.52
N GLU A 64 9.53 -7.71 5.25
CA GLU A 64 10.38 -7.99 4.09
C GLU A 64 11.19 -6.78 3.62
N ASP A 65 10.75 -5.56 3.92
CA ASP A 65 11.46 -4.34 3.54
C ASP A 65 12.10 -3.68 4.77
N PRO A 66 13.42 -3.85 5.00
CA PRO A 66 14.09 -3.34 6.19
C PRO A 66 14.19 -1.81 6.21
N ASP A 67 13.96 -1.14 5.08
CA ASP A 67 13.98 0.31 4.97
C ASP A 67 12.62 0.94 5.34
N LEU A 68 11.57 0.13 5.54
CA LEU A 68 10.26 0.60 5.97
C LEU A 68 10.16 0.64 7.50
N ASP A 69 10.10 1.86 8.04
CA ASP A 69 9.77 2.10 9.45
C ASP A 69 8.30 2.53 9.59
N TRP A 70 7.53 1.76 10.37
CA TRP A 70 6.14 2.06 10.70
C TRP A 70 5.94 3.48 11.26
N SER A 71 6.87 3.96 12.09
CA SER A 71 6.71 5.25 12.79
C SER A 71 6.73 6.45 11.82
N THR A 72 7.45 6.30 10.70
CA THR A 72 7.65 7.33 9.67
C THR A 72 6.92 7.02 8.36
N TYR A 73 6.35 5.83 8.21
CA TYR A 73 5.75 5.36 6.96
C TYR A 73 4.69 6.28 6.37
N HIS A 74 3.86 6.91 7.21
CA HIS A 74 2.87 7.88 6.76
C HIS A 74 3.50 9.08 6.05
N GLU A 75 4.68 9.54 6.47
CA GLU A 75 5.40 10.64 5.80
C GLU A 75 5.95 10.19 4.44
N GLU A 76 6.40 8.94 4.34
CA GLU A 76 6.85 8.34 3.09
C GLU A 76 5.72 8.24 2.07
N LEU A 77 4.52 7.85 2.51
CA LEU A 77 3.33 7.81 1.64
C LEU A 77 2.94 9.17 1.07
N MET A 78 3.24 10.26 1.80
CA MET A 78 3.01 11.63 1.31
C MET A 78 4.01 12.06 0.22
N ARG A 79 5.11 11.32 0.02
CA ARG A 79 6.16 11.63 -0.96
C ARG A 79 6.21 10.65 -2.13
N ARG A 80 5.95 9.36 -1.88
CA ARG A 80 6.13 8.28 -2.85
C ARG A 80 5.03 8.25 -3.91
N ARG A 81 5.42 7.98 -5.15
CA ARG A 81 4.51 7.79 -6.31
C ARG A 81 4.35 6.33 -6.72
N GLU A 82 4.89 5.43 -5.92
CA GLU A 82 4.93 4.00 -6.17
C GLU A 82 4.76 3.25 -4.86
N TRP A 83 3.92 2.21 -4.88
CA TRP A 83 3.75 1.28 -3.77
C TRP A 83 4.06 -0.13 -4.25
N ARG A 84 4.70 -0.90 -3.37
CA ARG A 84 5.01 -2.30 -3.58
C ARG A 84 4.42 -3.11 -2.44
N PHE A 85 3.78 -4.21 -2.77
CA PHE A 85 3.26 -5.17 -1.81
C PHE A 85 3.73 -6.58 -2.17
N TRP A 86 3.73 -7.48 -1.19
CA TRP A 86 4.24 -8.83 -1.32
C TRP A 86 3.29 -9.83 -0.66
N TRP A 87 2.85 -10.85 -1.39
CA TRP A 87 2.11 -12.01 -0.92
C TRP A 87 2.77 -13.29 -1.41
N ASP A 88 3.21 -14.16 -0.50
CA ASP A 88 3.56 -15.55 -0.78
C ASP A 88 2.87 -16.44 0.27
#